data_AF-A0A8S2J0P5-F1
#
_entry.id   AF-A0A8S2J0P5-F1
#
_cell.length_a   1.000
_cell.length_b   1.000
_cell.length_c   1.000
_cell.angle_alpha   90.00
_cell.angle_beta   90.00
_cell.angle_gamma   90.00
#
_symmetry.space_group_name_H-M   'P 1'
#
loop_
_entity.id
_entity.type
_entity.pdbx_description
1 polymer ?
#
loop_
_entity_poly.entity_id
_entity_poly.type
_entity_poly.pdbx_seq_one_letter_code
_entity_poly.pdbx_strand_id
1 'polypeptide(L)'
;GIIALPEIGQRLATKILEIIETGHLSKLEEYQTNDEVKKMDMFTKIWGAGPTQAKKWIDQGYQTLDDLRAKAHLTHNQQVGLKYYDEFLQRIPRVEIQEIENVVKETAELLRPGIILTTGGSYRRGQQTCGDCDMIITHPDRKSHENLLIPLVESLKKKGKRTSDQDKMFNINMYI
;
A
#
# COMPACT_ATOMS: atom_id res chain seq x y z
N GLY A 1 17.81 27.22 20.31
CA GLY A 1 17.98 27.00 18.86
C GLY A 1 17.38 25.66 18.48
N ILE A 2 17.14 25.40 17.20
CA ILE A 2 16.43 24.19 16.69
C ILE A 2 17.04 22.85 17.20
N ILE A 3 18.35 22.82 17.49
CA ILE A 3 19.06 21.67 18.07
C ILE A 3 18.62 21.32 19.52
N ALA A 4 17.94 22.23 20.22
CA ALA A 4 17.45 22.01 21.58
C ALA A 4 16.09 21.27 21.62
N LEU A 5 15.47 21.03 20.48
CA LEU A 5 14.24 20.25 20.40
C LEU A 5 14.57 18.76 20.53
N PRO A 6 13.76 17.97 21.27
CA PRO A 6 13.94 16.53 21.36
C PRO A 6 13.91 15.91 19.95
N GLU A 7 14.74 14.89 19.74
CA GLU A 7 14.90 14.14 18.48
C GLU A 7 15.59 14.91 17.32
N ILE A 8 15.97 16.18 17.50
CA ILE A 8 16.68 16.96 16.46
C ILE A 8 18.19 16.95 16.69
N GLY A 9 18.87 16.02 16.02
CA GLY A 9 20.34 16.02 15.92
C GLY A 9 20.88 17.03 14.91
N GLN A 10 22.20 17.26 14.96
CA GLN A 10 22.91 18.23 14.12
C GLN A 10 22.58 18.09 12.62
N ARG A 11 22.54 16.86 12.09
CA ARG A 11 22.25 16.59 10.68
C ARG A 11 20.85 17.05 10.27
N LEU A 12 19.85 16.91 11.14
CA LEU A 12 18.48 17.34 10.86
C LEU A 12 18.38 18.86 11.01
N ALA A 13 19.01 19.42 12.04
CA ALA A 13 19.06 20.87 12.25
C ALA A 13 19.69 21.61 11.07
N THR A 14 20.80 21.13 10.50
CA THR A 14 21.43 21.73 9.32
C THR A 14 20.48 21.79 8.13
N LYS A 15 19.72 20.71 7.87
CA LYS A 15 18.72 20.69 6.78
C LYS A 15 17.56 21.65 7.03
N ILE A 16 17.10 21.75 8.28
CA ILE A 16 16.02 22.68 8.63
C ILE A 16 16.48 24.13 8.42
N LEU A 17 17.72 24.46 8.84
CA LEU A 17 18.29 25.79 8.62
C LEU A 17 18.45 26.11 7.14
N GLU A 18 18.94 25.16 6.34
CA GLU A 18 19.04 25.33 4.87
C GLU A 18 17.68 25.68 4.24
N ILE A 19 16.61 24.97 4.63
CA ILE A 19 15.25 25.24 4.13
C ILE A 19 14.77 26.62 4.57
N ILE A 20 15.03 27.02 5.82
CA ILE A 20 14.62 28.33 6.33
C ILE A 20 15.36 29.46 5.60
N GLU A 21 16.66 29.29 5.34
CA GLU A 21 17.52 30.31 4.74
C GLU A 21 17.30 30.44 3.23
N THR A 22 17.12 29.32 2.53
CA THR A 22 17.10 29.28 1.06
C THR A 22 15.71 29.06 0.48
N GLY A 23 14.77 28.51 1.25
CA GLY A 23 13.50 27.98 0.74
C GLY A 23 13.63 26.62 0.05
N HIS A 24 14.83 26.07 -0.05
CA HIS A 24 15.18 24.87 -0.79
C HIS A 24 15.96 23.86 0.06
N LEU A 25 16.08 22.63 -0.44
CA LEU A 25 16.95 21.60 0.14
C LEU A 25 17.77 21.00 -1.01
N SER A 26 19.05 21.36 -1.09
CA SER A 26 19.95 20.99 -2.20
C SER A 26 19.98 19.48 -2.42
N LYS A 27 19.93 18.71 -1.32
CA LYS A 27 19.89 17.24 -1.39
C LYS A 27 18.63 16.71 -2.09
N LEU A 28 17.49 17.38 -1.94
CA LEU A 28 16.24 17.02 -2.60
C LEU A 28 16.30 17.32 -4.10
N GLU A 29 16.96 18.40 -4.49
CA GLU A 29 17.18 18.77 -5.90
C GLU A 29 18.13 17.77 -6.59
N GLU A 30 19.19 17.34 -5.90
CA GLU A 30 20.06 16.25 -6.36
C GLU A 30 19.26 14.96 -6.57
N TYR A 31 18.38 14.59 -5.63
CA TYR A 31 17.49 13.42 -5.78
C TYR A 31 16.54 13.55 -6.98
N GLN A 32 16.05 14.75 -7.28
CA GLN A 32 15.16 15.01 -8.42
C GLN A 32 15.88 14.98 -9.78
N THR A 33 17.21 15.14 -9.81
CA THR A 33 18.00 15.10 -11.04
C THR A 33 18.69 13.76 -11.27
N ASN A 34 18.84 12.94 -10.23
CA ASN A 34 19.47 11.62 -10.31
C ASN A 34 18.54 10.54 -10.89
N ASP A 35 18.90 10.02 -12.07
CA ASP A 35 18.11 9.00 -12.77
C ASP A 35 18.04 7.64 -12.06
N GLU A 36 19.07 7.25 -11.32
CA GLU A 36 19.06 6.01 -10.55
C GLU A 36 18.05 6.09 -9.40
N VAL A 37 17.97 7.26 -8.74
CA VAL A 37 17.01 7.52 -7.66
C VAL A 37 15.58 7.51 -8.20
N LYS A 38 15.34 8.10 -9.37
CA LYS A 38 14.02 8.04 -10.03
C LYS A 38 13.60 6.60 -10.35
N LYS A 39 14.53 5.79 -10.88
CA LYS A 39 14.25 4.37 -11.17
C LYS A 39 13.97 3.59 -9.89
N MET A 40 14.74 3.86 -8.83
CA MET A 40 14.51 3.24 -7.53
C MET A 40 13.12 3.57 -7.00
N ASP A 41 12.73 4.86 -6.97
CA ASP A 41 11.39 5.28 -6.56
C ASP A 41 10.29 4.64 -7.42
N MET A 42 10.44 4.64 -8.74
CA MET A 42 9.49 4.02 -9.66
C MET A 42 9.32 2.52 -9.41
N PHE A 43 10.42 1.77 -9.30
CA PHE A 43 10.37 0.31 -9.14
C PHE A 43 9.94 -0.13 -7.75
N THR A 44 10.27 0.62 -6.70
CA THR A 44 9.84 0.30 -5.33
C THR A 44 8.35 0.51 -5.09
N LYS A 45 7.67 1.24 -5.98
CA LYS A 45 6.21 1.39 -5.98
C LYS A 45 5.47 0.17 -6.55
N ILE A 46 6.17 -0.78 -7.18
CA ILE A 46 5.55 -2.02 -7.67
C ILE A 46 5.24 -2.91 -6.47
N TRP A 47 3.98 -3.32 -6.32
CA TRP A 47 3.58 -4.25 -5.26
C TRP A 47 4.40 -5.55 -5.32
N GLY A 48 4.97 -5.97 -4.19
CA GLY A 48 5.87 -7.12 -4.13
C GLY A 48 7.32 -6.82 -4.55
N ALA A 49 7.70 -5.54 -4.73
CA ALA A 49 9.08 -5.13 -5.01
C ALA A 49 9.59 -4.11 -3.97
N GLY A 50 10.42 -4.57 -3.02
CA GLY A 50 11.14 -3.69 -2.10
C GLY A 50 12.45 -3.14 -2.71
N PRO A 51 13.20 -2.33 -1.94
CA PRO A 51 14.47 -1.72 -2.39
C PRO A 51 15.49 -2.72 -2.95
N THR A 52 15.59 -3.91 -2.35
CA THR A 52 16.48 -4.97 -2.82
C THR A 52 16.12 -5.45 -4.23
N GLN A 53 14.83 -5.64 -4.51
CA GLN A 53 14.37 -6.09 -5.82
C GLN A 53 14.49 -4.99 -6.87
N ALA A 54 14.16 -3.74 -6.50
CA ALA A 54 14.32 -2.58 -7.36
C ALA A 54 15.80 -2.36 -7.75
N LYS A 55 16.73 -2.45 -6.78
CA LYS A 55 18.17 -2.40 -7.06
C LYS A 55 18.60 -3.50 -8.03
N LYS A 56 18.15 -4.74 -7.81
CA LYS A 56 18.47 -5.85 -8.71
C LYS A 56 18.03 -5.58 -10.15
N TRP A 57 16.86 -4.98 -10.35
CA TRP A 57 16.41 -4.61 -11.69
C TRP A 57 17.27 -3.49 -12.32
N ILE A 58 17.64 -2.48 -11.53
CA ILE A 58 18.54 -1.42 -12.00
C ILE A 58 19.90 -2.01 -12.41
N ASP A 59 20.49 -2.87 -11.58
CA ASP A 59 21.77 -3.52 -11.84
C ASP A 59 21.71 -4.44 -13.08
N GLN A 60 20.54 -5.00 -13.37
CA GLN A 60 20.26 -5.79 -14.58
C GLN A 60 19.97 -4.93 -15.82
N GLY A 61 19.96 -3.60 -15.68
CA GLY A 61 19.78 -2.65 -16.78
C GLY A 61 18.34 -2.33 -17.13
N TYR A 62 17.35 -2.74 -16.32
CA TYR A 62 15.94 -2.34 -16.54
C TYR A 62 15.78 -0.83 -16.31
N GLN A 63 15.18 -0.13 -17.27
CA GLN A 63 15.05 1.33 -17.22
C GLN A 63 13.60 1.76 -16.95
N THR A 64 12.62 0.98 -17.40
CA THR A 64 11.20 1.35 -17.41
C THR A 64 10.31 0.23 -16.88
N LEU A 65 9.05 0.57 -16.56
CA LEU A 65 8.03 -0.44 -16.25
C LEU A 65 7.78 -1.38 -17.44
N ASP A 66 7.86 -0.87 -18.67
CA ASP A 66 7.68 -1.68 -19.88
C ASP A 66 8.81 -2.67 -20.12
N ASP A 67 10.05 -2.31 -19.76
CA ASP A 67 11.15 -3.26 -19.76
C ASP A 67 10.88 -4.45 -18.83
N LEU A 68 10.33 -4.17 -17.64
CA LEU A 68 9.94 -5.22 -16.70
C LEU A 68 8.81 -6.09 -17.26
N ARG A 69 7.77 -5.47 -17.87
CA ARG A 69 6.65 -6.21 -18.48
C ARG A 69 7.12 -7.16 -19.58
N ALA A 70 8.10 -6.73 -20.39
CA ALA A 70 8.53 -7.46 -21.57
C ALA A 70 9.58 -8.53 -21.27
N LYS A 71 10.49 -8.30 -20.31
CA LYS A 71 11.74 -9.08 -20.20
C LYS A 71 12.00 -9.67 -18.82
N ALA A 72 11.38 -9.15 -17.75
CA ALA A 72 11.70 -9.57 -16.39
C ALA A 72 10.95 -10.85 -15.98
N HIS A 73 11.63 -11.69 -15.20
CA HIS A 73 10.97 -12.77 -14.46
C HIS A 73 10.35 -12.20 -13.18
N LEU A 74 9.03 -12.02 -13.20
CA LEU A 74 8.26 -11.43 -12.12
C LEU A 74 7.51 -12.50 -11.32
N THR A 75 7.46 -12.34 -9.99
CA THR A 75 6.56 -13.13 -9.13
C THR A 75 5.10 -12.77 -9.43
N HIS A 76 4.14 -13.59 -9.00
CA HIS A 76 2.71 -13.30 -9.22
C HIS A 76 2.32 -11.91 -8.67
N ASN A 77 2.76 -11.57 -7.45
CA ASN A 77 2.46 -10.26 -6.86
C ASN A 77 3.07 -9.11 -7.67
N GLN A 78 4.29 -9.28 -8.18
CA GLN A 78 4.94 -8.26 -9.02
C GLN A 78 4.22 -8.10 -10.36
N GLN A 79 3.70 -9.17 -10.96
CA GLN A 79 2.89 -9.10 -12.18
C GLN A 79 1.60 -8.31 -11.93
N VAL A 80 0.89 -8.59 -10.84
CA VAL A 80 -0.30 -7.85 -10.43
C VAL A 80 0.05 -6.39 -10.13
N GLY A 81 1.11 -6.13 -9.37
CA GLY A 81 1.59 -4.79 -9.06
C GLY A 81 1.98 -3.97 -10.28
N LEU A 82 2.50 -4.62 -11.33
CA LEU A 82 2.87 -3.96 -12.58
C LEU A 82 1.66 -3.74 -13.51
N LYS A 83 0.66 -4.62 -13.42
CA LYS A 83 -0.63 -4.49 -14.12
C LYS A 83 -1.46 -3.33 -13.58
N TYR A 84 -1.47 -3.16 -12.26
CA TYR A 84 -2.26 -2.14 -11.53
C TYR A 84 -1.43 -0.98 -10.99
N TYR A 85 -0.23 -0.75 -11.55
CA TYR A 85 0.74 0.20 -11.02
C TYR A 85 0.13 1.59 -10.77
N ASP A 86 -0.50 2.18 -11.79
CA ASP A 86 -1.06 3.52 -11.67
C ASP A 86 -2.27 3.56 -10.72
N GLU A 87 -3.10 2.52 -10.70
CA GLU A 87 -4.26 2.41 -9.79
C GLU A 87 -3.82 2.29 -8.32
N PHE A 88 -2.78 1.52 -8.02
CA PHE A 88 -2.25 1.36 -6.66
C PHE A 88 -1.57 2.63 -6.13
N LEU A 89 -1.19 3.56 -7.00
CA LEU A 89 -0.69 4.88 -6.59
C LEU A 89 -1.81 5.85 -6.24
N GLN A 90 -3.05 5.58 -6.64
CA GLN A 90 -4.18 6.45 -6.33
C GLN A 90 -4.58 6.33 -4.85
N ARG A 91 -5.01 7.46 -4.29
CA ARG A 91 -5.57 7.51 -2.94
C ARG A 91 -7.02 7.05 -2.98
N ILE A 92 -7.41 6.21 -2.04
CA ILE A 92 -8.77 5.68 -1.90
C ILE A 92 -9.60 6.65 -1.06
N PRO A 93 -10.70 7.24 -1.56
CA PRO A 93 -11.59 8.07 -0.76
C PRO A 93 -12.18 7.30 0.44
N ARG A 94 -12.39 7.99 1.56
CA ARG A 94 -12.98 7.38 2.76
C ARG A 94 -14.34 6.71 2.50
N VAL A 95 -15.15 7.30 1.62
CA VAL A 95 -16.47 6.77 1.24
C VAL A 95 -16.32 5.40 0.58
N GLU A 96 -15.34 5.23 -0.30
CA GLU A 96 -15.06 3.94 -0.95
C GLU A 96 -14.61 2.89 0.08
N ILE A 97 -13.77 3.26 1.05
CA ILE A 97 -13.40 2.36 2.17
C ILE A 97 -14.64 1.91 2.97
N GLN A 98 -15.59 2.81 3.20
CA GLN A 98 -16.84 2.48 3.90
C GLN A 98 -17.71 1.49 3.11
N GLU A 99 -17.77 1.63 1.78
CA GLU A 99 -18.47 0.70 0.89
C GLU A 99 -17.82 -0.68 0.91
N ILE A 100 -16.48 -0.73 0.84
CA ILE A 100 -15.71 -1.97 0.95
C ILE A 100 -15.97 -2.63 2.31
N GLU A 101 -15.90 -1.88 3.41
CA GLU A 101 -16.19 -2.36 4.77
C GLU A 101 -17.57 -3.03 4.85
N ASN A 102 -18.60 -2.40 4.28
CA ASN A 102 -19.95 -2.95 4.29
C ASN A 102 -20.04 -4.28 3.54
N VAL A 103 -19.46 -4.37 2.34
CA VAL A 103 -19.47 -5.60 1.54
C VAL A 103 -18.73 -6.74 2.23
N VAL A 104 -17.57 -6.45 2.82
CA VAL A 104 -16.78 -7.47 3.53
C VAL A 104 -17.51 -7.91 4.80
N LYS A 105 -18.06 -6.97 5.58
CA LYS A 105 -18.81 -7.26 6.81
C LYS A 105 -20.04 -8.12 6.53
N GLU A 106 -20.86 -7.76 5.56
CA GLU A 106 -22.04 -8.55 5.17
C GLU A 106 -21.65 -9.96 4.71
N THR A 107 -20.57 -10.08 3.93
CA THR A 107 -20.11 -11.39 3.45
C THR A 107 -19.56 -12.25 4.58
N ALA A 108 -18.81 -11.65 5.50
CA ALA A 108 -18.28 -12.35 6.67
C ALA A 108 -19.41 -12.82 7.60
N GLU A 109 -20.41 -11.97 7.87
CA GLU A 109 -21.55 -12.29 8.73
C GLU A 109 -22.40 -13.43 8.15
N LEU A 110 -22.58 -13.49 6.82
CA LEU A 110 -23.28 -14.60 6.15
C LEU A 110 -22.53 -15.93 6.28
N LEU A 111 -21.20 -15.91 6.35
CA LEU A 111 -20.37 -17.11 6.48
C LEU A 111 -20.27 -17.57 7.94
N ARG A 112 -20.18 -16.62 8.88
CA ARG A 112 -20.01 -16.84 10.31
C ARG A 112 -20.82 -15.78 11.07
N PRO A 113 -22.04 -16.09 11.52
CA PRO A 113 -22.82 -15.15 12.33
C PRO A 113 -22.07 -14.72 13.60
N GLY A 114 -22.16 -13.45 13.95
CA GLY A 114 -21.49 -12.87 15.13
C GLY A 114 -20.04 -12.46 14.89
N ILE A 115 -19.56 -12.46 13.64
CA ILE A 115 -18.20 -12.01 13.32
C ILE A 115 -18.09 -10.49 13.52
N ILE A 116 -16.98 -10.05 14.10
CA ILE A 116 -16.69 -8.64 14.32
C ILE A 116 -15.58 -8.24 13.36
N LEU A 117 -15.92 -7.37 12.41
CA LEU A 117 -14.98 -6.73 11.50
C LEU A 117 -14.72 -5.29 11.96
N THR A 118 -13.45 -4.91 12.04
CA THR A 118 -13.01 -3.55 12.38
C THR A 118 -12.03 -3.03 11.35
N THR A 119 -12.36 -1.92 10.69
CA THR A 119 -11.44 -1.24 9.78
C THR A 119 -10.41 -0.41 10.56
N GLY A 120 -9.13 -0.70 10.33
CA GLY A 120 -7.98 -0.13 11.00
C GLY A 120 -7.28 0.97 10.21
N GLY A 121 -5.95 0.98 10.26
CA GLY A 121 -5.13 1.80 9.38
C GLY A 121 -5.35 3.31 9.48
N SER A 122 -5.07 3.98 8.36
CA SER A 122 -5.30 5.42 8.20
C SER A 122 -6.78 5.79 8.28
N TYR A 123 -7.68 4.88 7.91
CA TYR A 123 -9.12 5.01 8.06
C TYR A 123 -9.55 5.22 9.52
N ARG A 124 -9.07 4.38 10.44
CA ARG A 124 -9.37 4.50 11.88
C ARG A 124 -8.81 5.80 12.48
N ARG A 125 -7.72 6.35 11.92
CA ARG A 125 -7.14 7.63 12.34
C ARG A 125 -7.86 8.86 11.76
N GLY A 126 -8.96 8.67 11.04
CA GLY A 126 -9.80 9.76 10.53
C GLY A 126 -9.31 10.40 9.23
N GLN A 127 -8.43 9.75 8.47
CA GLN A 127 -7.99 10.28 7.17
C GLN A 127 -9.15 10.30 6.16
N GLN A 128 -9.20 11.35 5.34
CA GLN A 128 -10.20 11.53 4.28
C GLN A 128 -9.90 10.68 3.04
N THR A 129 -8.62 10.34 2.84
CA THR A 129 -8.19 9.39 1.83
C THR A 129 -7.20 8.41 2.45
N CYS A 130 -7.23 7.16 1.99
CA CYS A 130 -6.43 6.04 2.48
C CYS A 130 -5.50 5.54 1.35
N GLY A 131 -4.43 4.82 1.72
CA GLY A 131 -3.58 4.14 0.73
C GLY A 131 -4.11 2.74 0.44
N ASP A 132 -4.61 2.10 1.48
CA ASP A 132 -5.14 0.75 1.54
C ASP A 132 -6.28 0.68 2.57
N CYS A 133 -6.90 -0.49 2.64
CA CYS A 133 -7.97 -0.83 3.56
C CYS A 133 -7.51 -1.96 4.50
N ASP A 134 -7.11 -1.62 5.72
CA ASP A 134 -6.77 -2.60 6.73
C ASP A 134 -8.02 -3.04 7.50
N MET A 135 -8.27 -4.34 7.61
CA MET A 135 -9.39 -4.89 8.36
C MET A 135 -8.92 -5.97 9.33
N ILE A 136 -9.45 -5.94 10.55
CA ILE A 136 -9.25 -6.98 11.56
C ILE A 136 -10.57 -7.72 11.74
N ILE A 137 -10.52 -9.05 11.72
CA ILE A 137 -11.67 -9.93 11.85
C ILE A 137 -11.51 -10.73 13.15
N THR A 138 -12.50 -10.63 14.03
CA THR A 138 -12.51 -11.33 15.32
C THR A 138 -13.87 -11.96 15.58
N HIS A 139 -13.97 -12.75 16.64
CA HIS A 139 -15.26 -13.26 17.13
C HIS A 139 -15.25 -13.28 18.66
N PRO A 140 -16.35 -12.96 19.35
CA PRO A 140 -16.41 -12.94 20.82
C PRO A 140 -15.96 -14.24 21.51
N ASP A 141 -16.23 -15.39 20.88
CA ASP A 141 -15.83 -16.72 21.38
C ASP A 141 -14.34 -17.05 21.17
N ARG A 142 -13.59 -16.17 20.49
CA ARG A 142 -12.17 -16.31 20.13
C ARG A 142 -11.82 -17.54 19.26
N LYS A 143 -12.80 -18.19 18.65
CA LYS A 143 -12.61 -19.41 17.84
C LYS A 143 -13.28 -19.34 16.48
N SER A 144 -14.47 -18.74 16.39
CA SER A 144 -15.26 -18.77 15.15
C SER A 144 -14.67 -17.92 14.01
N HIS A 145 -13.70 -17.05 14.30
CA HIS A 145 -12.92 -16.35 13.27
C HIS A 145 -11.85 -17.25 12.61
N GLU A 146 -11.46 -18.36 13.25
CA GLU A 146 -10.42 -19.25 12.73
C GLU A 146 -10.81 -19.81 11.35
N ASN A 147 -9.82 -19.89 10.46
CA ASN A 147 -9.96 -20.40 9.09
C ASN A 147 -11.02 -19.67 8.22
N LEU A 148 -11.50 -18.49 8.63
CA LEU A 148 -12.51 -17.73 7.87
C LEU A 148 -11.93 -17.04 6.63
N LEU A 149 -10.62 -16.73 6.61
CA LEU A 149 -10.03 -15.90 5.56
C LEU A 149 -10.25 -16.49 4.16
N ILE A 150 -10.00 -17.79 4.00
CA ILE A 150 -10.10 -18.45 2.68
C ILE A 150 -11.57 -18.45 2.20
N PRO A 151 -12.56 -18.95 2.95
CA PRO A 151 -13.98 -18.87 2.56
C PRO A 151 -14.47 -17.45 2.28
N LEU A 152 -14.00 -16.47 3.06
CA LEU A 152 -14.37 -15.07 2.88
C LEU A 152 -13.82 -14.53 1.56
N VAL A 153 -12.53 -14.69 1.29
CA VAL A 153 -11.90 -14.26 0.03
C VAL A 153 -12.55 -14.95 -1.18
N GLU A 154 -12.85 -16.25 -1.09
CA GLU A 154 -13.54 -16.95 -2.17
C GLU A 154 -14.95 -16.42 -2.42
N SER A 155 -15.70 -16.13 -1.36
CA SER A 155 -17.05 -15.58 -1.45
C SER A 155 -17.05 -14.17 -2.02
N LEU A 156 -16.10 -13.34 -1.59
CA LEU A 156 -15.85 -12.00 -2.11
C LEU A 156 -15.46 -12.02 -3.58
N LYS A 157 -14.56 -12.91 -3.99
CA LYS A 157 -14.21 -13.12 -5.41
C LYS A 157 -15.43 -13.50 -6.22
N LYS A 158 -16.27 -14.44 -5.75
CA LYS A 158 -17.51 -14.85 -6.44
C LYS A 158 -18.50 -13.69 -6.62
N LYS A 159 -18.67 -12.84 -5.60
CA LYS A 159 -19.48 -11.61 -5.69
C LYS A 159 -18.87 -10.60 -6.65
N GLY A 160 -17.55 -10.39 -6.56
CA GLY A 160 -16.78 -9.50 -7.43
C GLY A 160 -16.71 -9.97 -8.89
N LYS A 161 -16.87 -11.27 -9.20
CA LYS A 161 -16.96 -11.76 -10.60
C LYS A 161 -18.15 -11.19 -11.37
N ARG A 162 -19.14 -10.62 -10.68
CA ARG A 162 -20.31 -9.96 -11.29
C ARG A 162 -20.05 -8.48 -11.62
N THR A 163 -18.92 -7.93 -11.20
CA THR A 163 -18.45 -6.58 -11.53
C THR A 163 -17.07 -6.65 -12.20
N SER A 164 -16.64 -5.62 -12.93
CA SER A 164 -15.37 -5.61 -13.70
C SER A 164 -14.09 -5.62 -12.83
N ASP A 165 -14.22 -5.78 -11.51
CA ASP A 165 -13.26 -5.29 -10.51
C ASP A 165 -12.65 -6.43 -9.68
N GLN A 166 -12.47 -7.63 -10.25
CA GLN A 166 -11.91 -8.80 -9.54
C GLN A 166 -10.54 -8.54 -8.90
N ASP A 167 -9.78 -7.60 -9.47
CA ASP A 167 -8.42 -7.29 -9.07
C ASP A 167 -8.34 -6.03 -8.16
N LYS A 168 -9.45 -5.35 -7.83
CA LYS A 168 -9.39 -4.23 -6.88
C LYS A 168 -9.28 -4.66 -5.41
N MET A 169 -9.44 -5.95 -5.12
CA MET A 169 -9.32 -6.48 -3.75
C MET A 169 -7.88 -6.53 -3.22
N PHE A 170 -6.88 -6.18 -4.04
CA PHE A 170 -5.46 -6.24 -3.62
C PHE A 170 -5.05 -5.13 -2.66
N ASN A 171 -5.87 -4.08 -2.47
CA ASN A 171 -5.65 -3.04 -1.47
C ASN A 171 -6.35 -3.33 -0.13
N ILE A 172 -6.84 -4.55 0.10
CA ILE A 172 -7.45 -4.95 1.37
C ILE A 172 -6.49 -5.87 2.11
N ASN A 173 -5.96 -5.41 3.24
CA ASN A 173 -5.20 -6.26 4.15
C ASN A 173 -6.17 -6.79 5.22
N MET A 174 -6.40 -8.11 5.24
CA MET A 174 -7.23 -8.75 6.26
C MET A 174 -6.36 -9.52 7.25
N TYR A 175 -6.56 -9.21 8.53
CA TYR A 175 -5.93 -9.87 9.66
C TYR A 175 -7.02 -10.61 10.46
N ILE A 176 -6.70 -11.83 10.89
CA ILE A 176 -7.53 -12.65 11.76
C ILE A 176 -6.84 -12.74 13.12
#